data_AF-A0A068S2N1-F1
#
_entry.id   AF-A0A068S2N1-F1
#
_cell.length_a   1.000
_cell.length_b   1.000
_cell.length_c   1.000
_cell.angle_alpha   90.00
_cell.angle_beta   90.00
_cell.angle_gamma   90.00
#
_symmetry.space_group_name_H-M   'P 1'
#
loop_
_entity.id
_entity.type
_entity.pdbx_description
1 polymer ?
#
loop_
_entity_poly.entity_id
_entity_poly.type
_entity_poly.pdbx_seq_one_letter_code
_entity_poly.pdbx_strand_id
1 'polypeptide(L)'
;MMEYHDLWPIISSEQQKLLQQQQEQDEQKEQEQEENIQEITTIEHHAKEIARRLDALRPSEQFVHAAQVAQEYHQLIRLSSSLQHPLAAAVAIILLIQQSLTAAPEVRQHVYYQAKLGRLAVLEIGNVLKRQVDDPSRMLSVTHPSLVAFLRRVGWKEQLQDVCARLERYDTTWEFRHEYDHVVQLAERYPV
;
A
#
# COMPACT_ATOMS: atom_id res chain seq x y z
N MET A 1 -23.16 -3.28 -60.53
CA MET A 1 -23.38 -3.45 -59.08
C MET A 1 -22.45 -4.57 -58.64
N MET A 2 -21.29 -4.22 -58.08
CA MET A 2 -20.36 -5.20 -57.50
C MET A 2 -20.86 -5.50 -56.09
N GLU A 3 -21.30 -6.73 -55.89
CA GLU A 3 -21.57 -7.29 -54.57
C GLU A 3 -20.23 -7.42 -53.84
N TYR A 4 -20.01 -6.57 -52.84
CA TYR A 4 -18.99 -6.80 -51.83
C TYR A 4 -19.44 -8.02 -51.03
N HIS A 5 -19.04 -9.20 -51.49
CA HIS A 5 -19.20 -10.44 -50.76
C HIS A 5 -18.40 -10.32 -49.46
N ASP A 6 -19.10 -10.39 -48.34
CA ASP A 6 -18.60 -10.33 -46.98
C ASP A 6 -17.43 -11.29 -46.76
N LEU A 7 -16.21 -10.77 -46.87
CA LEU A 7 -15.00 -11.42 -46.37
C LEU A 7 -14.90 -11.17 -44.86
N TRP A 8 -15.84 -11.73 -44.10
CA TRP A 8 -15.61 -11.89 -42.67
C TRP A 8 -14.52 -12.95 -42.49
N PRO A 9 -13.39 -12.64 -41.84
CA PRO A 9 -12.39 -13.67 -41.59
C PRO A 9 -13.00 -14.69 -40.63
N ILE A 10 -13.12 -15.93 -41.08
CA ILE A 10 -13.46 -17.07 -40.23
C ILE A 10 -12.29 -17.23 -39.26
N ILE A 11 -12.41 -16.61 -38.08
CA ILE A 11 -11.49 -16.80 -36.96
C ILE A 11 -11.44 -18.31 -36.71
N SER A 12 -10.25 -18.91 -36.77
CA SER A 12 -10.13 -20.35 -36.58
C SER A 12 -10.60 -20.75 -35.18
N SER A 13 -11.08 -21.99 -34.99
CA SER A 13 -11.49 -22.47 -33.67
C SER A 13 -10.37 -22.39 -32.62
N GLU A 14 -9.10 -22.38 -33.05
CA GLU A 14 -7.94 -22.16 -32.17
C GLU A 14 -7.80 -20.69 -31.78
N GLN A 15 -7.99 -19.75 -32.72
CA GLN A 15 -7.98 -18.32 -32.42
C GLN A 15 -9.14 -17.93 -31.49
N GLN A 16 -10.32 -18.53 -31.64
CA GLN A 16 -11.45 -18.33 -30.71
C GLN A 16 -11.12 -18.80 -29.29
N LYS A 17 -10.48 -19.96 -29.13
CA LYS A 17 -10.05 -20.47 -27.82
C LYS A 17 -8.99 -19.58 -27.18
N LEU A 18 -8.03 -19.06 -27.96
CA LEU A 18 -7.01 -18.15 -27.46
C LEU A 18 -7.62 -16.82 -27.00
N LEU A 19 -8.57 -16.26 -27.77
CA LEU A 19 -9.30 -15.06 -27.39
C LEU A 19 -10.09 -15.26 -26.09
N GLN A 20 -10.77 -16.41 -25.94
CA GLN A 20 -11.53 -16.72 -24.74
C GLN A 20 -10.63 -16.89 -23.52
N GLN A 21 -9.50 -17.59 -23.65
CA GLN A 21 -8.52 -17.71 -22.56
C GLN A 21 -7.91 -16.37 -22.16
N GLN A 22 -7.68 -15.48 -23.13
CA GLN A 22 -7.16 -14.15 -22.85
C GLN A 22 -8.20 -13.29 -22.11
N GLN A 23 -9.47 -13.36 -22.50
CA GLN A 23 -10.56 -12.66 -21.79
C GLN A 23 -10.69 -13.15 -20.34
N GLU A 24 -10.68 -14.46 -20.10
CA GLU A 24 -10.75 -15.03 -18.75
C GLU A 24 -9.56 -14.60 -17.87
N GLN A 25 -8.36 -14.50 -18.46
CA GLN A 25 -7.18 -14.02 -17.74
C GLN A 25 -7.26 -12.52 -17.39
N ASP A 26 -7.80 -11.71 -18.29
CA ASP A 26 -7.96 -10.27 -18.05
C ASP A 26 -9.02 -10.00 -16.98
N GLU A 27 -10.14 -10.72 -17.00
CA GLU A 27 -11.18 -10.66 -15.96
C GLU A 27 -10.65 -11.07 -14.58
N GLN A 28 -9.88 -12.16 -14.49
CA GLN A 28 -9.27 -12.60 -13.23
C GLN A 28 -8.29 -11.57 -12.66
N LYS A 29 -7.47 -10.95 -13.53
CA LYS A 29 -6.54 -9.89 -13.10
C LYS A 29 -7.30 -8.67 -12.60
N GLU A 30 -8.36 -8.26 -13.29
CA GLU A 30 -9.18 -7.12 -12.87
C GLU A 30 -9.77 -7.37 -11.48
N GLN A 31 -10.33 -8.56 -11.24
CA GLN A 31 -10.86 -8.95 -9.95
C GLN A 31 -9.79 -8.93 -8.85
N GLU A 32 -8.59 -9.48 -9.10
CA GLU A 32 -7.47 -9.43 -8.15
C GLU A 32 -7.08 -7.98 -7.79
N GLN A 33 -7.10 -7.05 -8.75
CA GLN A 33 -6.80 -5.65 -8.47
C GLN A 33 -7.89 -4.98 -7.65
N GLU A 34 -9.16 -5.28 -7.91
CA GLU A 34 -10.27 -4.76 -7.13
C GLU A 34 -10.23 -5.28 -5.68
N GLU A 35 -9.88 -6.55 -5.50
CA GLU A 35 -9.62 -7.15 -4.18
C GLU A 35 -8.47 -6.41 -3.46
N ASN A 36 -7.34 -6.15 -4.14
CA ASN A 36 -6.23 -5.39 -3.56
C ASN A 36 -6.66 -3.96 -3.12
N ILE A 37 -7.44 -3.25 -3.95
CA ILE A 37 -7.93 -1.91 -3.60
C ILE A 37 -8.90 -1.97 -2.41
N GLN A 38 -9.76 -2.99 -2.38
CA GLN A 38 -10.69 -3.22 -1.29
C GLN A 38 -9.95 -3.54 0.02
N GLU A 39 -8.89 -4.34 -0.02
CA GLU A 39 -8.04 -4.64 1.13
C GLU A 39 -7.33 -3.38 1.66
N ILE A 40 -6.74 -2.55 0.79
CA ILE A 40 -6.15 -1.26 1.17
C ILE A 40 -7.19 -0.38 1.87
N THR A 41 -8.38 -0.26 1.28
CA THR A 41 -9.47 0.57 1.82
C THR A 41 -9.95 0.07 3.17
N THR A 42 -10.01 -1.26 3.35
CA THR A 42 -10.39 -1.90 4.62
C THR A 42 -9.37 -1.61 5.71
N ILE A 43 -8.08 -1.72 5.40
CA ILE A 43 -6.98 -1.40 6.34
C ILE A 43 -7.02 0.09 6.70
N GLU A 44 -7.19 0.97 5.72
CA GLU A 44 -7.32 2.41 5.96
C GLU A 44 -8.51 2.72 6.87
N HIS A 45 -9.65 2.07 6.64
CA HIS A 45 -10.84 2.22 7.49
C HIS A 45 -10.56 1.81 8.95
N HIS A 46 -9.89 0.67 9.18
CA HIS A 46 -9.49 0.25 10.52
C HIS A 46 -8.52 1.24 11.18
N ALA A 47 -7.55 1.77 10.43
CA ALA A 47 -6.64 2.80 10.95
C ALA A 47 -7.40 4.07 11.36
N LYS A 48 -8.37 4.52 10.56
CA LYS A 48 -9.25 5.65 10.89
C LYS A 48 -10.09 5.39 12.11
N GLU A 49 -10.60 4.16 12.29
CA GLU A 49 -11.39 3.79 13.46
C GLU A 49 -10.56 3.76 14.75
N ILE A 50 -9.29 3.35 14.69
CA ILE A 50 -8.36 3.49 15.82
C ILE A 50 -8.18 4.96 16.18
N ALA A 51 -7.88 5.83 15.20
CA ALA A 51 -7.71 7.26 15.42
C ALA A 51 -8.98 7.89 16.00
N ARG A 52 -10.16 7.60 15.41
CA ARG A 52 -11.45 8.12 15.87
C ARG A 52 -11.78 7.70 17.30
N ARG A 53 -11.51 6.44 17.68
CA ARG A 53 -11.71 5.98 19.06
C ARG A 53 -10.81 6.72 20.04
N LEU A 54 -9.56 6.96 19.65
CA LEU A 54 -8.63 7.74 20.46
C LEU A 54 -9.08 9.19 20.60
N ASP A 55 -9.51 9.84 19.52
CA ASP A 55 -9.97 11.24 19.51
C ASP A 55 -11.22 11.47 20.36
N ALA A 56 -12.05 10.43 20.56
CA ALA A 56 -13.22 10.48 21.42
C ALA A 56 -12.87 10.51 22.93
N LEU A 57 -11.62 10.22 23.30
CA LEU A 57 -11.14 10.17 24.68
C LEU A 57 -10.53 11.50 25.12
N ARG A 58 -10.49 11.75 26.44
CA ARG A 58 -9.76 12.90 27.00
C ARG A 58 -8.25 12.71 26.82
N PRO A 59 -7.45 13.78 26.71
CA PRO A 59 -5.99 13.65 26.51
C PRO A 59 -5.28 12.75 27.53
N SER A 60 -5.68 12.77 28.81
CA SER A 60 -5.13 11.88 29.83
C SER A 60 -5.45 10.41 29.58
N GLU A 61 -6.66 10.11 29.08
CA GLU A 61 -7.09 8.75 28.73
C GLU A 61 -6.40 8.29 27.45
N GLN A 62 -6.25 9.17 26.46
CA GLN A 62 -5.50 8.89 25.23
C GLN A 62 -4.08 8.39 25.53
N PHE A 63 -3.40 9.03 26.48
CA PHE A 63 -2.08 8.60 26.91
C PHE A 63 -2.08 7.22 27.60
N VAL A 64 -3.08 6.92 28.43
CA VAL A 64 -3.24 5.61 29.07
C VAL A 64 -3.42 4.50 28.04
N HIS A 65 -4.13 4.78 26.94
CA HIS A 65 -4.37 3.82 25.86
C HIS A 65 -3.28 3.81 24.78
N ALA A 66 -2.23 4.63 24.88
CA ALA A 66 -1.23 4.78 23.82
C ALA A 66 -0.49 3.46 23.48
N ALA A 67 -0.21 2.63 24.49
CA ALA A 67 0.43 1.32 24.29
C ALA A 67 -0.46 0.35 23.52
N GLN A 68 -1.75 0.32 23.86
CA GLN A 68 -2.74 -0.50 23.16
C GLN A 68 -2.89 -0.03 21.70
N VAL A 69 -3.03 1.28 21.49
CA VAL A 69 -3.11 1.86 20.14
C VAL A 69 -1.87 1.54 19.31
N ALA A 70 -0.67 1.61 19.90
CA ALA A 70 0.55 1.21 19.22
C ALA A 70 0.52 -0.27 18.81
N GLN A 71 0.05 -1.16 19.68
CA GLN A 71 -0.08 -2.58 19.37
C GLN A 71 -1.08 -2.85 18.24
N GLU A 72 -2.22 -2.15 18.22
CA GLU A 72 -3.21 -2.26 17.15
C GLU A 72 -2.63 -1.82 15.81
N TYR A 73 -1.89 -0.70 15.77
CA TYR A 73 -1.17 -0.27 14.57
C TYR A 73 -0.08 -1.26 14.16
N HIS A 74 0.67 -1.85 15.10
CA HIS A 74 1.65 -2.90 14.79
C HIS A 74 0.99 -4.09 14.08
N GLN A 75 -0.14 -4.56 14.59
CA GLN A 75 -0.89 -5.66 13.99
C GLN A 75 -1.37 -5.34 12.59
N LEU A 76 -1.91 -4.13 12.38
CA LEU A 76 -2.33 -3.70 11.05
C LEU A 76 -1.16 -3.59 10.07
N ILE A 77 0.02 -3.08 10.47
CA ILE A 77 1.21 -3.08 9.60
C ILE A 77 1.59 -4.51 9.18
N ARG A 78 1.54 -5.46 10.11
CA ARG A 78 1.84 -6.87 9.80
C ARG A 78 0.82 -7.47 8.82
N LEU A 79 -0.46 -7.15 9.01
CA LEU A 79 -1.52 -7.55 8.08
C LEU A 79 -1.29 -6.93 6.69
N SER A 80 -1.02 -5.62 6.60
CA SER A 80 -0.70 -4.94 5.34
C SER A 80 0.50 -5.57 4.63
N SER A 81 1.52 -6.01 5.38
CA SER A 81 2.73 -6.61 4.82
C SER A 81 2.50 -8.00 4.21
N SER A 82 1.38 -8.65 4.57
CA SER A 82 0.94 -9.95 4.04
C SER A 82 0.11 -9.84 2.76
N LEU A 83 -0.27 -8.64 2.33
CA LEU A 83 -0.97 -8.44 1.06
C LEU A 83 -0.12 -8.99 -0.10
N GLN A 84 -0.80 -9.61 -1.07
CA GLN A 84 -0.13 -10.30 -2.18
C GLN A 84 0.61 -9.31 -3.08
N HIS A 85 -0.02 -8.17 -3.37
CA HIS A 85 0.56 -7.14 -4.24
C HIS A 85 1.49 -6.21 -3.44
N PRO A 86 2.80 -6.13 -3.76
CA PRO A 86 3.77 -5.37 -2.96
C PRO A 86 3.49 -3.86 -2.85
N LEU A 87 3.04 -3.22 -3.94
CA LEU A 87 2.64 -1.81 -3.87
C LEU A 87 1.36 -1.60 -3.06
N ALA A 88 0.44 -2.57 -3.05
CA ALA A 88 -0.77 -2.47 -2.24
C ALA A 88 -0.39 -2.53 -0.75
N ALA A 89 0.51 -3.46 -0.40
CA ALA A 89 1.12 -3.54 0.92
C ALA A 89 1.78 -2.22 1.34
N ALA A 90 2.65 -1.66 0.49
CA ALA A 90 3.33 -0.40 0.78
C ALA A 90 2.33 0.75 1.02
N VAL A 91 1.34 0.92 0.13
CA VAL A 91 0.34 2.00 0.26
C VAL A 91 -0.54 1.81 1.49
N ALA A 92 -0.96 0.59 1.80
CA ALA A 92 -1.73 0.32 3.02
C ALA A 92 -0.94 0.72 4.28
N ILE A 93 0.38 0.44 4.33
CA ILE A 93 1.23 0.86 5.45
C ILE A 93 1.38 2.39 5.47
N ILE A 94 1.61 3.05 4.33
CA ILE A 94 1.75 4.51 4.24
C ILE A 94 0.49 5.20 4.77
N LEU A 95 -0.69 4.81 4.30
CA LEU A 95 -1.96 5.38 4.73
C LEU A 95 -2.22 5.19 6.22
N LEU A 96 -1.90 4.00 6.76
CA LEU A 96 -1.98 3.73 8.20
C LEU A 96 -1.08 4.68 9.00
N ILE A 97 0.16 4.87 8.56
CA ILE A 97 1.10 5.76 9.23
C ILE A 97 0.62 7.21 9.17
N GLN A 98 0.10 7.66 8.04
CA GLN A 98 -0.51 8.99 7.93
C GLN A 98 -1.61 9.20 8.96
N GLN A 99 -2.50 8.20 9.15
CA GLN A 99 -3.55 8.30 10.17
C GLN A 99 -2.97 8.34 11.58
N SER A 100 -2.02 7.47 11.92
CA SER A 100 -1.43 7.48 13.26
C SER A 100 -0.59 8.75 13.55
N LEU A 101 -0.08 9.44 12.52
CA LEU A 101 0.59 10.73 12.66
C LEU A 101 -0.36 11.91 12.97
N THR A 102 -1.68 11.74 12.87
CA THR A 102 -2.65 12.80 13.28
C THR A 102 -2.94 12.80 14.78
N ALA A 103 -2.62 11.72 15.49
CA ALA A 103 -2.86 11.57 16.92
C ALA A 103 -2.19 12.68 17.78
N ALA A 104 -2.65 12.86 19.02
CA ALA A 104 -2.09 13.84 19.95
C ALA A 104 -0.56 13.67 20.16
N PRO A 105 0.19 14.76 20.43
CA PRO A 105 1.65 14.73 20.54
C PRO A 105 2.21 13.64 21.48
N GLU A 106 1.60 13.48 22.65
CA GLU A 106 2.00 12.51 23.68
C GLU A 106 1.80 11.07 23.21
N VAL A 107 0.70 10.80 22.51
CA VAL A 107 0.42 9.49 21.91
C VAL A 107 1.41 9.21 20.79
N ARG A 108 1.68 10.19 19.91
CA ARG A 108 2.70 10.05 18.86
C ARG A 108 4.07 9.77 19.44
N GLN A 109 4.45 10.46 20.51
CA GLN A 109 5.70 10.20 21.19
C GLN A 109 5.74 8.76 21.70
N HIS A 110 4.69 8.26 22.34
CA HIS A 110 4.65 6.86 22.76
C HIS A 110 4.75 5.90 21.56
N VAL A 111 3.90 6.06 20.55
CA VAL A 111 3.79 5.19 19.37
C VAL A 111 5.11 5.14 18.57
N TYR A 112 5.74 6.29 18.33
CA TYR A 112 6.93 6.38 17.48
C TYR A 112 8.23 6.24 18.25
N TYR A 113 8.34 6.88 19.43
CA TYR A 113 9.57 6.84 20.21
C TYR A 113 9.67 5.62 21.12
N GLN A 114 8.59 5.20 21.80
CA GLN A 114 8.65 4.05 22.71
C GLN A 114 8.36 2.74 21.99
N ALA A 115 7.24 2.65 21.27
CA ALA A 115 6.83 1.42 20.58
C ALA A 115 7.54 1.19 19.24
N LYS A 116 8.29 2.19 18.73
CA LYS A 116 9.11 2.09 17.51
C LYS A 116 8.28 1.77 16.25
N LEU A 117 7.02 2.20 16.19
CA LEU A 117 6.14 1.98 15.04
C LEU A 117 6.77 2.45 13.72
N GLY A 118 7.44 3.62 13.75
CA GLY A 118 8.06 4.20 12.56
C GLY A 118 9.17 3.32 11.96
N ARG A 119 10.02 2.73 12.81
CA ARG A 119 11.06 1.79 12.38
C ARG A 119 10.46 0.55 11.74
N LEU A 120 9.46 -0.03 12.41
CA LEU A 120 8.73 -1.19 11.91
C LEU A 120 8.14 -0.90 10.53
N ALA A 121 7.42 0.22 10.39
CA ALA A 121 6.78 0.60 9.13
C ALA A 121 7.79 0.71 7.97
N VAL A 122 8.90 1.42 8.17
CA VAL A 122 9.93 1.61 7.13
C VAL A 122 10.56 0.29 6.72
N LEU A 123 10.90 -0.55 7.70
CA LEU A 123 11.49 -1.86 7.42
C LEU A 123 10.52 -2.75 6.64
N GLU A 124 9.23 -2.76 7.01
CA GLU A 124 8.21 -3.50 6.26
C GLU A 124 7.99 -2.94 4.86
N ILE A 125 7.94 -1.60 4.68
CA ILE A 125 7.84 -0.97 3.36
C ILE A 125 9.06 -1.37 2.51
N GLY A 126 10.27 -1.26 3.05
CA GLY A 126 11.49 -1.68 2.35
C GLY A 126 11.45 -3.15 1.95
N ASN A 127 10.96 -4.03 2.83
CA ASN A 127 10.82 -5.46 2.57
C ASN A 127 9.78 -5.77 1.48
N VAL A 128 8.61 -5.11 1.49
CA VAL A 128 7.60 -5.31 0.43
C VAL A 128 8.13 -4.82 -0.91
N LEU A 129 8.78 -3.65 -0.96
CA LEU A 129 9.30 -3.13 -2.22
C LEU A 129 10.40 -4.05 -2.79
N LYS A 130 11.37 -4.48 -1.97
CA LYS A 130 12.43 -5.40 -2.44
C LYS A 130 11.88 -6.70 -3.06
N ARG A 131 10.81 -7.28 -2.50
CA ARG A 131 10.16 -8.49 -3.05
C ARG A 131 9.77 -8.37 -4.53
N GLN A 132 9.45 -7.17 -5.01
CA GLN A 132 9.07 -6.97 -6.41
C GLN A 132 10.28 -6.71 -7.32
N VAL A 133 11.36 -6.14 -6.78
CA VAL A 133 12.61 -5.92 -7.53
C VAL A 133 13.28 -7.26 -7.84
N ASP A 134 13.22 -8.20 -6.90
CA ASP A 134 13.84 -9.52 -7.03
C ASP A 134 13.06 -10.47 -7.96
N ASP A 135 11.79 -10.17 -8.27
CA ASP A 135 10.92 -10.95 -9.15
C ASP A 135 10.31 -10.07 -10.28
N PRO A 136 11.02 -9.90 -11.42
CA PRO A 136 10.59 -9.07 -12.53
C PRO A 136 9.24 -9.50 -13.13
N SER A 137 8.84 -10.76 -12.98
CA SER A 137 7.54 -11.26 -13.45
C SER A 137 6.39 -10.59 -12.70
N ARG A 138 6.60 -10.15 -11.46
CA ARG A 138 5.62 -9.35 -10.69
C ARG A 138 5.63 -7.87 -11.04
N MET A 139 6.71 -7.33 -11.64
CA MET A 139 6.70 -5.95 -12.15
C MET A 139 5.69 -5.76 -13.28
N LEU A 140 5.45 -6.80 -14.09
CA LEU A 140 4.42 -6.81 -15.13
C LEU A 140 2.98 -6.87 -14.57
N SER A 141 2.80 -7.04 -13.26
CA SER A 141 1.48 -6.95 -12.61
C SER A 141 1.06 -5.51 -12.31
N VAL A 142 2.02 -4.58 -12.24
CA VAL A 142 1.75 -3.16 -11.94
C VAL A 142 1.19 -2.41 -13.15
N THR A 143 1.10 -3.03 -14.32
CA THR A 143 0.55 -2.40 -15.53
C THR A 143 -0.98 -2.37 -15.60
N HIS A 144 -1.70 -2.88 -14.59
CA HIS A 144 -3.16 -2.83 -14.64
C HIS A 144 -3.69 -1.40 -14.39
N PRO A 145 -4.56 -0.85 -15.25
CA PRO A 145 -4.98 0.55 -15.19
C PRO A 145 -5.64 0.96 -13.86
N SER A 146 -6.42 0.08 -13.22
CA SER A 146 -7.19 0.40 -12.00
C SER A 146 -6.28 0.69 -10.79
N LEU A 147 -5.35 -0.22 -10.47
CA LEU A 147 -4.40 -0.02 -9.38
C LEU A 147 -3.47 1.17 -9.68
N VAL A 148 -2.99 1.31 -10.91
CA VAL A 148 -2.18 2.47 -11.33
C VAL A 148 -2.93 3.78 -11.12
N ALA A 149 -4.19 3.85 -11.54
CA ALA A 149 -5.03 5.03 -11.35
C ALA A 149 -5.25 5.32 -9.86
N PHE A 150 -5.47 4.29 -9.05
CA PHE A 150 -5.58 4.42 -7.59
C PHE A 150 -4.28 4.98 -6.98
N LEU A 151 -3.14 4.37 -7.27
CA LEU A 151 -1.82 4.77 -6.75
C LEU A 151 -1.47 6.22 -7.12
N ARG A 152 -1.75 6.63 -8.36
CA ARG A 152 -1.57 8.01 -8.82
C ARG A 152 -2.50 8.98 -8.12
N ARG A 153 -3.78 8.61 -7.97
CA ARG A 153 -4.77 9.44 -7.28
C ARG A 153 -4.37 9.71 -5.83
N VAL A 154 -3.77 8.71 -5.17
CA VAL A 154 -3.30 8.84 -3.79
C VAL A 154 -1.97 9.62 -3.71
N GLY A 155 -1.18 9.69 -4.78
CA GLY A 155 0.13 10.32 -4.77
C GLY A 155 1.09 9.55 -3.85
N TRP A 156 1.11 8.22 -4.00
CA TRP A 156 1.69 7.33 -2.98
C TRP A 156 3.19 7.57 -2.71
N LYS A 157 3.95 8.03 -3.71
CA LYS A 157 5.38 8.36 -3.55
C LYS A 157 5.58 9.64 -2.76
N GLU A 158 4.81 10.68 -3.06
CA GLU A 158 4.81 11.94 -2.33
C GLU A 158 4.40 11.70 -0.87
N GLN A 159 3.39 10.85 -0.66
CA GLN A 159 2.98 10.43 0.66
C GLN A 159 4.06 9.64 1.41
N LEU A 160 4.74 8.71 0.73
CA LEU A 160 5.86 7.98 1.30
C LEU A 160 6.98 8.93 1.74
N GLN A 161 7.33 9.90 0.88
CA GLN A 161 8.35 10.89 1.18
C GLN A 161 7.95 11.76 2.39
N ASP A 162 6.72 12.27 2.44
CA ASP A 162 6.20 13.02 3.60
C ASP A 162 6.25 12.18 4.88
N VAL A 163 5.75 10.93 4.82
CA VAL A 163 5.75 10.02 5.96
C VAL A 163 7.17 9.76 6.44
N CYS A 164 8.10 9.38 5.56
CA CYS A 164 9.49 9.14 5.91
C CYS A 164 10.11 10.38 6.58
N ALA A 165 9.96 11.56 5.98
CA ALA A 165 10.50 12.81 6.51
C ALA A 165 9.92 13.17 7.89
N ARG A 166 8.66 12.84 8.15
CA ARG A 166 8.01 13.06 9.46
C ARG A 166 8.46 12.04 10.49
N LEU A 167 8.51 10.76 10.14
CA LEU A 167 8.96 9.69 11.03
C LEU A 167 10.41 9.90 11.46
N GLU A 168 11.28 10.35 10.55
CA GLU A 168 12.68 10.64 10.81
C GLU A 168 12.89 11.68 11.93
N ARG A 169 11.92 12.58 12.14
CA ARG A 169 11.94 13.58 13.23
C ARG A 169 11.58 12.99 14.59
N TYR A 170 10.72 11.98 14.62
CA TYR A 170 10.30 11.31 15.85
C TYR A 170 11.32 10.26 16.32
N ASP A 171 12.25 9.86 15.44
CA ASP A 171 13.17 8.77 15.70
C ASP A 171 14.64 9.20 15.81
N THR A 172 14.91 10.15 16.71
CA THR A 172 16.23 10.73 16.95
C THR A 172 17.29 9.73 17.43
N THR A 173 16.88 8.55 17.89
CA THR A 173 17.75 7.53 18.50
C THR A 173 18.01 6.34 17.58
N TRP A 174 17.49 6.35 16.36
CA TRP A 174 17.73 5.25 15.44
C TRP A 174 19.04 5.44 14.70
N GLU A 175 19.91 4.43 14.72
CA GLU A 175 21.19 4.48 14.03
C GLU A 175 21.03 4.31 12.51
N PHE A 176 19.93 3.68 12.07
CA PHE A 176 19.64 3.38 10.67
C PHE A 176 18.68 4.39 10.03
N ARG A 177 18.75 5.68 10.40
CA ARG A 177 17.89 6.72 9.84
C ARG A 177 18.00 6.86 8.32
N HIS A 178 19.12 6.47 7.73
CA HIS A 178 19.27 6.41 6.27
C HIS A 178 18.27 5.45 5.59
N GLU A 179 17.64 4.52 6.32
CA GLU A 179 16.60 3.65 5.78
C GLU A 179 15.33 4.41 5.36
N TYR A 180 15.03 5.56 5.99
CA TYR A 180 13.92 6.42 5.56
C TYR A 180 14.11 6.89 4.11
N ASP A 181 15.32 7.38 3.79
CA ASP A 181 15.68 7.83 2.45
C ASP A 181 15.82 6.66 1.48
N HIS A 182 16.39 5.54 1.94
CA HIS A 182 16.57 4.35 1.12
C HIS A 182 15.24 3.78 0.61
N VAL A 183 14.20 3.75 1.45
CA VAL A 183 12.87 3.28 1.04
C VAL A 183 12.24 4.21 -0.01
N VAL A 184 12.46 5.53 0.09
CA VAL A 184 12.05 6.49 -0.95
C VAL A 184 12.80 6.22 -2.26
N GLN A 185 14.11 5.98 -2.20
CA GLN A 185 14.90 5.63 -3.39
C GLN A 185 14.49 4.30 -4.01
N LEU A 186 14.06 3.32 -3.21
CA LEU A 186 13.48 2.07 -3.72
C LEU A 186 12.18 2.34 -4.46
N ALA A 187 11.32 3.22 -3.95
CA ALA A 187 10.06 3.60 -4.59
C ALA A 187 10.25 4.27 -5.96
N GLU A 188 11.37 4.95 -6.21
CA GLU A 188 11.68 5.54 -7.53
C GLU A 188 11.85 4.51 -8.65
N ARG A 189 12.13 3.25 -8.31
CA ARG A 189 12.26 2.17 -9.30
C ARG A 189 10.91 1.75 -9.90
N TYR A 190 9.80 2.26 -9.37
CA TYR A 190 8.46 1.92 -9.83
C TYR A 190 7.93 3.00 -10.77
N PRO A 191 7.31 2.63 -11.89
CA PRO A 191 6.91 3.58 -12.94
C PRO A 191 5.61 4.36 -12.64
N VAL A 192 4.97 4.11 -11.49
CA VAL A 192 3.62 4.62 -11.14
C VAL A 192 3.68 5.86 -10.27
#